data_AF-A0A3D2P6P9-F1
#
_entry.id   AF-A0A3D2P6P9-F1
#
_cell.length_a   1.000
_cell.length_b   1.000
_cell.length_c   1.000
_cell.angle_alpha   90.00
_cell.angle_beta   90.00
_cell.angle_gamma   90.00
#
_symmetry.space_group_name_H-M   'P 1'
#
loop_
_entity.id
_entity.type
_entity.pdbx_description
1 polymer ?
#
loop_
_entity_poly.entity_id
_entity_poly.type
_entity_poly.pdbx_seq_one_letter_code
_entity_poly.pdbx_strand_id
1 'polypeptide(L)'
;MSNNIIALIDGSIYSHSVCAHAGWVASKTGQPVELIHVLGRREMLGDQDLSGSIALGARSAILDELSKLDEQRAKLVGERGRAILEDAEAVVRDAGGV
;
A
#
# COMPACT_ATOMS: atom_id res chain seq x y z
N MET A 1 -10.10 -22.02 -13.79
CA MET A 1 -9.71 -20.71 -13.22
C MET A 1 -10.38 -20.58 -11.87
N SER A 2 -9.66 -20.17 -10.83
CA SER A 2 -10.27 -19.92 -9.52
C SER A 2 -11.11 -18.65 -9.60
N ASN A 3 -12.37 -18.75 -9.20
CA ASN A 3 -13.28 -17.61 -9.12
C ASN A 3 -13.04 -16.90 -7.78
N ASN A 4 -12.15 -15.91 -7.78
CA ASN A 4 -11.84 -15.10 -6.60
C ASN A 4 -12.43 -13.70 -6.76
N ILE A 5 -12.88 -13.12 -5.65
CA ILE A 5 -13.28 -11.70 -5.59
C ILE A 5 -12.02 -10.89 -5.30
N ILE A 6 -11.59 -10.05 -6.25
CA ILE A 6 -10.43 -9.19 -6.05
C ILE A 6 -10.90 -7.82 -5.56
N ALA A 7 -10.42 -7.42 -4.38
CA ALA A 7 -10.70 -6.13 -3.77
C ALA A 7 -9.42 -5.28 -3.73
N LEU A 8 -9.40 -4.22 -4.55
CA LEU A 8 -8.29 -3.28 -4.58
C LEU A 8 -8.58 -2.11 -3.63
N ILE A 9 -7.66 -1.85 -2.70
CA ILE A 9 -7.81 -0.85 -1.66
C ILE A 9 -6.60 0.09 -1.62
N ASP A 10 -6.84 1.33 -1.19
CA ASP A 10 -5.85 2.41 -1.14
C ASP A 10 -5.67 2.98 0.28
N GLY A 11 -6.38 2.44 1.27
CA GLY A 11 -6.38 2.95 2.65
C GLY A 11 -7.22 4.21 2.84
N SER A 12 -7.98 4.64 1.84
CA SER A 12 -8.97 5.71 1.99
C SER A 12 -10.18 5.26 2.82
N ILE A 13 -11.01 6.21 3.21
CA ILE A 13 -12.29 5.94 3.89
C ILE A 13 -13.21 5.01 3.08
N TYR A 14 -13.04 4.94 1.75
CA TYR A 14 -13.84 4.10 0.88
C TYR A 14 -13.40 2.64 0.91
N SER A 15 -12.16 2.35 1.34
CA SER A 15 -11.63 0.99 1.45
C SER A 15 -12.50 0.13 2.38
N HIS A 16 -13.04 0.71 3.45
CA HIS A 16 -13.97 0.00 4.35
C HIS A 16 -15.23 -0.47 3.61
N SER A 17 -15.85 0.41 2.82
CA SER A 17 -17.02 0.04 2.02
C SER A 17 -16.70 -1.07 1.03
N VAL A 18 -15.57 -0.98 0.32
CA VAL A 18 -15.14 -2.01 -0.63
C VAL A 18 -14.98 -3.37 0.07
N CYS A 19 -14.29 -3.40 1.22
CA CYS A 19 -14.07 -4.62 1.99
C CYS A 19 -15.38 -5.24 2.49
N ALA A 20 -16.28 -4.40 3.03
CA ALA A 20 -17.57 -4.86 3.53
C ALA A 20 -18.43 -5.50 2.41
N HIS A 21 -18.46 -4.89 1.22
CA HIS A 21 -19.19 -5.45 0.09
C HIS A 21 -18.53 -6.72 -0.44
N ALA A 22 -17.19 -6.77 -0.50
CA ALA A 22 -16.46 -7.95 -0.94
C ALA A 22 -16.74 -9.15 -0.01
N GLY A 23 -16.66 -8.95 1.31
CA GLY A 23 -17.00 -9.97 2.30
C GLY A 23 -18.47 -10.41 2.22
N TRP A 24 -19.39 -9.45 2.05
CA TRP A 24 -20.81 -9.78 1.85
C TRP A 24 -21.05 -10.63 0.61
N VAL A 25 -20.45 -10.29 -0.54
CA VAL A 25 -20.57 -11.09 -1.77
C VAL A 25 -19.95 -12.49 -1.56
N ALA A 26 -18.76 -12.57 -0.96
CA ALA A 26 -18.09 -13.83 -0.64
C ALA A 26 -18.97 -14.74 0.22
N SER A 27 -19.66 -14.18 1.22
CA SER A 27 -20.60 -14.94 2.07
C SER A 27 -21.77 -15.57 1.29
N LYS A 28 -22.13 -14.98 0.14
CA LYS A 28 -23.23 -15.45 -0.72
C LYS A 28 -22.78 -16.40 -1.82
N THR A 29 -21.57 -16.19 -2.35
CA THR A 29 -21.06 -16.96 -3.49
C THR A 29 -20.12 -18.09 -3.09
N GLY A 30 -19.62 -18.08 -1.85
CA GLY A 30 -18.59 -19.02 -1.38
C GLY A 30 -17.23 -18.82 -2.05
N GLN A 31 -17.01 -17.68 -2.72
CA GLN A 31 -15.76 -17.34 -3.39
C GLN A 31 -14.83 -16.61 -2.40
N PRO A 32 -13.54 -16.94 -2.37
CA PRO A 32 -12.59 -16.28 -1.48
C PRO A 32 -12.34 -14.83 -1.92
N VAL A 33 -11.95 -13.98 -0.97
CA VAL A 33 -11.58 -12.58 -1.22
C VAL A 33 -10.06 -12.43 -1.25
N GLU A 34 -9.54 -11.80 -2.30
CA GLU A 34 -8.14 -11.41 -2.42
C GLU A 34 -8.02 -9.91 -2.26
N LEU A 35 -7.38 -9.48 -1.17
CA LEU A 35 -7.13 -8.06 -0.87
C LEU A 35 -5.79 -7.62 -1.46
N ILE A 36 -5.83 -6.55 -2.26
CA ILE A 36 -4.64 -5.99 -2.91
C ILE A 36 -4.53 -4.51 -2.57
N HIS A 37 -3.43 -4.13 -1.94
CA HIS A 37 -3.03 -2.75 -1.76
C HIS A 37 -1.81 -2.44 -2.61
N VAL A 38 -1.95 -1.50 -3.54
CA VAL A 38 -0.86 -1.10 -4.44
C VAL A 38 -0.10 0.07 -3.85
N LEU A 39 1.19 -0.13 -3.57
CA LEU A 39 2.07 0.94 -3.14
C LEU A 39 2.33 1.89 -4.33
N GLY A 40 1.79 3.10 -4.25
CA GLY A 40 1.89 4.08 -5.32
C GLY A 40 3.30 4.66 -5.43
N ARG A 41 3.79 4.84 -6.67
CA ARG A 41 5.07 5.54 -6.96
C ARG A 41 5.15 6.93 -6.31
N ARG A 42 4.02 7.63 -6.15
CA ARG A 42 3.97 8.96 -5.52
C ARG A 42 4.30 8.93 -4.03
N GLU A 43 4.04 7.82 -3.32
CA GLU A 43 4.44 7.68 -1.92
C GLU A 43 5.95 7.39 -1.79
N MET A 44 6.59 6.96 -2.87
CA MET A 44 8.03 6.68 -2.93
C MET A 44 8.86 7.81 -3.55
N LEU A 45 8.25 8.78 -4.23
CA LEU A 45 8.97 9.92 -4.79
C LEU A 45 9.25 10.93 -3.69
N GLY A 46 10.44 10.83 -3.10
CA GLY A 46 11.13 11.97 -2.53
C GLY A 46 11.29 13.08 -3.56
N ASP A 47 11.49 14.30 -3.06
CA ASP A 47 11.75 15.50 -3.85
C ASP A 47 12.74 15.22 -5.00
N GLN A 48 12.54 15.88 -6.15
CA GLN A 48 13.19 15.54 -7.43
C GLN A 48 14.69 15.28 -7.30
N ASP A 49 15.27 14.41 -8.15
CA ASP A 49 16.71 14.16 -8.17
C ASP A 49 17.50 15.46 -8.45
N LEU A 50 18.01 16.10 -7.40
CA LEU A 50 18.79 17.34 -7.46
C LEU A 50 20.30 17.07 -7.63
N SER A 51 20.72 15.80 -7.77
CA SER A 51 22.14 15.40 -7.78
C SER A 51 22.95 15.98 -8.93
N GLY A 52 22.29 16.48 -9.97
CA GLY A 52 22.88 17.18 -11.12
C GLY A 52 23.28 18.64 -10.88
N SER A 53 22.85 19.27 -9.78
CA SER A 53 23.03 20.71 -9.52
C SER A 53 23.99 21.07 -8.37
N ILE A 54 24.61 20.06 -7.73
CA ILE A 54 25.35 20.22 -6.46
C ILE A 54 26.87 20.08 -6.68
N ALA A 55 27.65 21.05 -6.19
CA ALA A 55 29.11 21.09 -6.28
C ALA A 55 29.80 19.85 -5.67
N LEU A 56 30.91 19.42 -6.29
CA LEU A 56 31.52 18.08 -6.19
C LEU A 56 31.76 17.53 -4.75
N GLY A 57 31.97 18.38 -3.74
CA GLY A 57 32.19 17.97 -2.34
C GLY A 57 30.92 17.90 -1.47
N ALA A 58 29.93 18.76 -1.74
CA ALA A 58 28.62 18.72 -1.07
C ALA A 58 27.72 17.59 -1.62
N ARG A 59 28.05 17.06 -2.81
CA ARG A 59 27.28 16.05 -3.52
C ARG A 59 27.19 14.71 -2.78
N SER A 60 28.29 14.21 -2.22
CA SER A 60 28.30 12.89 -1.57
C SER A 60 27.49 12.87 -0.28
N ALA A 61 27.63 13.89 0.58
CA ALA A 61 26.89 13.95 1.84
C ALA A 61 25.37 14.06 1.61
N ILE A 62 24.95 14.89 0.63
CA ILE A 62 23.53 15.05 0.29
C ILE A 62 22.97 13.78 -0.36
N LEU A 63 23.73 13.11 -1.25
CA LEU A 63 23.31 11.83 -1.84
C LEU A 63 23.15 10.73 -0.77
N ASP A 64 24.07 10.65 0.19
CA ASP A 64 23.98 9.69 1.29
C ASP A 64 22.76 9.98 2.18
N GLU A 65 22.45 11.25 2.44
CA GLU A 65 21.27 11.65 3.20
C GLU A 65 19.97 11.35 2.45
N LEU A 66 19.89 11.65 1.16
CA LEU A 66 18.77 11.30 0.30
C LEU A 66 18.54 9.79 0.25
N SER A 67 19.63 9.01 0.10
CA SER A 67 19.54 7.55 0.07
C SER A 67 19.01 6.98 1.39
N LYS A 68 19.42 7.53 2.54
CA LYS A 68 18.88 7.14 3.87
C LYS A 68 17.41 7.50 4.01
N LEU A 69 17.00 8.68 3.53
CA LEU A 69 15.60 9.10 3.57
C LEU A 69 14.72 8.20 2.70
N ASP A 70 15.19 7.81 1.53
CA ASP A 70 14.46 6.90 0.64
C ASP A 70 14.30 5.50 1.26
N GLU A 71 15.34 4.98 1.92
CA GLU A 71 15.26 3.72 2.67
C GLU A 71 14.20 3.81 3.79
N GLN A 72 14.24 4.87 4.59
CA GLN A 72 13.28 5.08 5.68
C GLN A 72 11.85 5.22 5.16
N ARG A 73 11.65 5.95 4.06
CA ARG A 73 10.34 6.09 3.41
C ARG A 73 9.83 4.76 2.88
N ALA A 74 10.66 4.00 2.16
CA ALA A 74 10.27 2.70 1.61
C ALA A 74 9.81 1.74 2.72
N LYS A 75 10.51 1.74 3.86
CA LYS A 75 10.12 0.97 5.03
C LYS A 75 8.76 1.42 5.57
N LEU A 76 8.57 2.73 5.78
CA LEU A 76 7.33 3.26 6.33
C LEU A 76 6.11 2.98 5.44
N VAL A 77 6.26 3.16 4.11
CA VAL A 77 5.21 2.86 3.13
C VAL A 77 4.87 1.38 3.15
N GLY A 78 5.86 0.50 3.28
CA GLY A 78 5.64 -0.95 3.43
C GLY A 78 4.84 -1.31 4.70
N GLU A 79 5.23 -0.76 5.85
CA GLU A 79 4.51 -1.00 7.12
C GLU A 79 3.08 -0.46 7.08
N ARG A 80 2.88 0.74 6.52
CA ARG A 80 1.54 1.30 6.32
C ARG A 80 0.68 0.42 5.41
N GLY A 81 1.26 -0.08 4.32
CA GLY A 81 0.55 -0.97 3.40
C GLY A 81 0.11 -2.27 4.08
N ARG A 82 0.93 -2.83 4.98
CA ARG A 82 0.54 -3.99 5.80
C ARG A 82 -0.60 -3.66 6.76
N ALA A 83 -0.51 -2.55 7.48
CA ALA A 83 -1.58 -2.11 8.39
C ALA A 83 -2.92 -1.94 7.65
N ILE A 84 -2.91 -1.37 6.44
CA ILE A 84 -4.11 -1.24 5.59
C ILE A 84 -4.71 -2.62 5.27
N LEU A 85 -3.87 -3.60 4.94
CA LEU A 85 -4.32 -4.96 4.62
C LEU A 85 -4.86 -5.70 5.86
N GLU A 86 -4.21 -5.53 7.03
CA GLU A 86 -4.67 -6.11 8.30
C GLU A 86 -6.04 -5.56 8.71
N ASP A 87 -6.24 -4.24 8.61
CA ASP A 87 -7.53 -3.60 8.87
C ASP A 87 -8.61 -4.08 7.88
N ALA A 88 -8.26 -4.20 6.61
CA ALA A 88 -9.16 -4.67 5.57
C ALA A 88 -9.56 -6.14 5.75
N GLU A 89 -8.62 -7.00 6.14
CA GLU A 89 -8.89 -8.41 6.45
C GLU A 89 -9.93 -8.55 7.56
N ALA A 90 -9.82 -7.74 8.62
CA ALA A 90 -10.79 -7.72 9.71
C ALA A 90 -12.20 -7.36 9.19
N VAL A 91 -12.31 -6.32 8.36
CA VAL A 91 -13.61 -5.89 7.79
C VAL A 91 -14.22 -6.97 6.89
N VAL A 92 -13.40 -7.63 6.05
CA VAL A 92 -13.88 -8.72 5.18
C VAL A 92 -14.39 -9.90 6.00
N ARG A 93 -13.65 -10.29 7.06
CA ARG A 93 -14.02 -11.39 7.94
C ARG A 93 -15.32 -11.10 8.69
N ASP A 94 -15.47 -9.88 9.22
CA ASP A 94 -16.69 -9.45 9.91
C ASP A 94 -17.92 -9.44 8.98
N ALA A 95 -17.71 -9.15 7.68
CA ALA A 95 -18.76 -9.20 6.66
C ALA A 95 -19.08 -10.63 6.14
N GLY A 96 -18.40 -11.66 6.66
CA GLY A 96 -18.64 -13.06 6.32
C GLY A 96 -17.83 -13.59 5.13
N GLY A 97 -16.79 -12.86 4.71
CA GLY A 97 -15.80 -13.34 3.74
C GLY A 97 -14.80 -14.31 4.38
N VAL A 98 -14.26 -15.23 3.57
CA VAL A 98 -13.16 -16.15 3.91
C VAL A 98 -11.95 -15.84 3.05
#